data_AF-A0A977KVU3-F1
#
_entry.id   AF-A0A977KVU3-F1
#
_cell.length_a   1.000
_cell.length_b   1.000
_cell.length_c   1.000
_cell.angle_alpha   90.00
_cell.angle_beta   90.00
_cell.angle_gamma   90.00
#
_symmetry.space_group_name_H-M   'P 1'
#
loop_
_entity.id
_entity.type
_entity.pdbx_description
1 polymer ?
#
loop_
_entity_poly.entity_id
_entity_poly.type
_entity_poly.pdbx_seq_one_letter_code
_entity_poly.pdbx_strand_id
1 'polypeptide(L)'
;MDRASRFIWHLKCGRKEQKLFLEAMMTVAELFERSAESLQLFTDGEKRYSQLLFDICHEVLRTGKRGRPTKVLPKGMVVRLKNKSSKRRDSEGKLKKVETPKPEHPETTEKPEEKDVHANHVEAFNSAIRRYLSAFRRRTNTYAKSVVGLQRVLDIFWMVHNFVRSHFTTREVPAVALGIIEKGLTWEDLLQIRLIS
;
A
#
# COMPACT_ATOMS: atom_id res chain seq x y z
N MET A 1 -0.46 15.79 -4.03
CA MET A 1 -1.07 15.65 -2.69
C MET A 1 -0.58 14.34 -2.06
N ASP A 2 0.65 14.32 -1.54
CA ASP A 2 1.30 13.12 -1.03
C ASP A 2 0.90 12.85 0.41
N ARG A 3 0.21 11.73 0.68
CA ARG A 3 0.10 11.11 2.02
C ARG A 3 -0.17 12.10 3.16
N ALA A 4 -1.12 13.01 2.96
CA ALA A 4 -1.36 14.15 3.85
C ALA A 4 -1.63 13.71 5.29
N SER A 5 -2.38 12.62 5.47
CA SER A 5 -2.71 12.10 6.79
C SER A 5 -1.68 11.13 7.39
N ARG A 6 -0.85 10.49 6.56
CA ARG A 6 0.02 9.35 6.96
C ARG A 6 -0.73 8.18 7.59
N PHE A 7 -2.02 8.09 7.30
CA PHE A 7 -2.88 7.00 7.76
C PHE A 7 -2.48 5.69 7.09
N ILE A 8 -2.47 4.61 7.88
CA ILE A 8 -2.22 3.26 7.37
C ILE A 8 -3.57 2.59 7.16
N TRP A 9 -3.92 2.27 5.92
CA TRP A 9 -5.20 1.60 5.67
C TRP A 9 -5.20 0.13 6.11
N HIS A 10 -4.13 -0.59 5.80
CA HIS A 10 -3.99 -1.99 6.11
C HIS A 10 -2.54 -2.35 6.40
N LEU A 11 -2.30 -3.22 7.39
CA LEU A 11 -0.97 -3.67 7.79
C LEU A 11 -1.01 -5.17 8.09
N LYS A 12 -0.32 -5.97 7.27
CA LYS A 12 -0.32 -7.43 7.40
C LYS A 12 1.08 -8.00 7.31
N CYS A 13 1.32 -9.09 8.03
CA CYS A 13 2.52 -9.90 7.91
C CYS A 13 2.18 -11.34 7.53
N GLY A 14 3.14 -11.99 6.88
CA GLY A 14 3.02 -13.37 6.47
C GLY A 14 4.26 -13.83 5.71
N ARG A 15 4.22 -15.07 5.27
CA ARG A 15 5.22 -15.58 4.32
C ARG A 15 5.08 -14.81 3.00
N LYS A 16 6.19 -14.67 2.27
CA LYS A 16 6.25 -13.94 0.99
C LYS A 16 5.62 -14.74 -0.18
N GLU A 17 4.48 -15.36 0.07
CA GLU A 17 3.73 -16.22 -0.84
C GLU A 17 2.60 -15.44 -1.52
N GLN A 18 2.12 -15.95 -2.65
CA GLN A 18 1.12 -15.27 -3.48
C GLN A 18 -0.14 -14.86 -2.72
N LYS A 19 -0.60 -15.67 -1.74
CA LYS A 19 -1.77 -15.39 -0.91
C LYS A 19 -1.67 -14.03 -0.20
N LEU A 20 -0.51 -13.69 0.38
CA LEU A 20 -0.32 -12.42 1.08
C LEU A 20 -0.46 -11.21 0.13
N PHE A 21 0.07 -11.34 -1.09
CA PHE A 21 -0.06 -10.28 -2.10
C PHE A 21 -1.49 -10.17 -2.63
N LEU A 22 -2.16 -11.30 -2.81
CA LEU A 22 -3.55 -11.34 -3.26
C LEU A 22 -4.46 -10.63 -2.27
N GLU A 23 -4.37 -10.95 -0.98
CA GLU A 23 -5.15 -10.30 0.08
C GLU A 23 -4.93 -8.78 0.08
N ALA A 24 -3.67 -8.33 -0.05
CA ALA A 24 -3.37 -6.90 -0.13
C ALA A 24 -3.99 -6.23 -1.37
N MET A 25 -3.97 -6.89 -2.53
CA MET A 25 -4.55 -6.33 -3.76
C MET A 25 -6.07 -6.40 -3.78
N MET A 26 -6.69 -7.37 -3.11
CA MET A 26 -8.14 -7.38 -2.87
C MET A 26 -8.55 -6.17 -2.04
N THR A 27 -7.81 -5.84 -0.98
CA THR A 27 -8.09 -4.62 -0.19
C THR A 27 -7.95 -3.35 -1.03
N VAL A 28 -6.97 -3.27 -1.93
CA VAL A 28 -6.82 -2.12 -2.84
C VAL A 28 -7.96 -2.03 -3.86
N ALA A 29 -8.41 -3.17 -4.39
CA ALA A 29 -9.54 -3.20 -5.31
C ALA A 29 -10.84 -2.77 -4.62
N GLU A 30 -11.13 -3.30 -3.43
CA GLU A 30 -12.29 -2.92 -2.63
C GLU A 30 -12.27 -1.44 -2.24
N LEU A 31 -11.09 -0.93 -1.89
CA LEU A 31 -10.88 0.51 -1.66
C LEU A 31 -11.24 1.34 -2.88
N PHE A 32 -10.77 0.93 -4.05
CA PHE A 32 -11.02 1.61 -5.30
C PHE A 32 -12.51 1.61 -5.65
N GLU A 33 -13.19 0.49 -5.47
CA GLU A 33 -14.64 0.37 -5.71
C GLU A 33 -15.46 1.26 -4.78
N ARG A 34 -15.00 1.49 -3.55
CA ARG A 34 -15.66 2.36 -2.56
C ARG A 34 -15.31 3.84 -2.72
N SER A 35 -14.14 4.15 -3.26
CA SER A 35 -13.75 5.53 -3.55
C SER A 35 -14.41 6.00 -4.84
N ALA A 36 -15.12 7.12 -4.81
CA ALA A 36 -15.63 7.75 -6.04
C ALA A 36 -14.53 8.49 -6.85
N GLU A 37 -13.26 8.22 -6.54
CA GLU A 37 -12.10 9.01 -6.96
C GLU A 37 -11.02 8.15 -7.64
N SER A 38 -9.94 8.80 -8.08
CA SER A 38 -8.75 8.15 -8.63
C SER A 38 -7.90 7.48 -7.53
N LEU A 39 -7.27 6.35 -7.86
CA LEU A 39 -6.36 5.64 -6.96
C LEU A 39 -5.00 5.44 -7.63
N GLN A 40 -3.95 5.88 -6.95
CA GLN A 40 -2.57 5.74 -7.41
C GLN A 40 -1.79 4.79 -6.49
N LEU A 41 -1.39 3.63 -7.02
CA LEU A 41 -0.62 2.62 -6.29
C LEU A 41 0.86 2.65 -6.70
N PHE A 42 1.75 2.89 -5.74
CA PHE A 42 3.20 2.83 -5.93
C PHE A 42 3.80 1.61 -5.22
N THR A 43 4.49 0.75 -5.98
CA THR A 43 5.03 -0.52 -5.48
C THR A 43 6.56 -0.55 -5.48
N ASP A 44 7.13 -1.36 -4.59
CA ASP A 44 8.58 -1.49 -4.41
C ASP A 44 9.20 -2.59 -5.28
N GLY A 45 9.12 -2.44 -6.60
CA GLY A 45 9.82 -3.32 -7.55
C GLY A 45 9.35 -4.78 -7.58
N GLU A 46 8.31 -5.12 -6.80
CA GLU A 46 7.67 -6.43 -6.73
C GLU A 46 6.50 -6.46 -7.72
N LYS A 47 6.68 -7.22 -8.81
CA LYS A 47 5.74 -7.27 -9.94
C LYS A 47 4.43 -7.99 -9.62
N ARG A 48 4.37 -8.81 -8.57
CA ARG A 48 3.14 -9.54 -8.18
C ARG A 48 2.00 -8.60 -7.83
N TYR A 49 2.27 -7.46 -7.21
CA TYR A 49 1.22 -6.48 -6.88
C TYR A 49 0.47 -6.01 -8.13
N SER A 50 1.19 -5.54 -9.14
CA SER A 50 0.58 -5.03 -10.36
C SER A 50 -0.09 -6.13 -11.19
N GLN A 51 0.47 -7.33 -11.20
CA GLN A 51 -0.15 -8.48 -11.85
C GLN A 51 -1.49 -8.84 -11.20
N LEU A 52 -1.49 -9.07 -9.89
CA LEU A 52 -2.68 -9.51 -9.17
C LEU A 52 -3.78 -8.45 -9.18
N LEU A 53 -3.43 -7.17 -8.97
CA LEU A 53 -4.40 -6.09 -9.05
C LEU A 53 -5.07 -6.04 -10.44
N PHE A 54 -4.29 -6.13 -11.51
CA PHE A 54 -4.82 -6.16 -12.86
C PHE A 54 -5.73 -7.38 -13.10
N ASP A 55 -5.34 -8.56 -12.61
CA ASP A 55 -6.16 -9.75 -12.76
C ASP A 55 -7.50 -9.62 -12.03
N ILE A 56 -7.53 -8.92 -10.88
CA ILE A 56 -8.74 -8.63 -10.11
C ILE A 56 -9.66 -7.64 -10.83
N CYS A 57 -9.14 -6.49 -11.25
CA CYS A 57 -9.99 -5.35 -11.62
C CYS A 57 -9.95 -4.94 -13.09
N HIS A 58 -9.22 -5.62 -13.99
CA HIS A 58 -9.13 -5.16 -15.37
C HIS A 58 -10.48 -5.02 -16.07
N GLU A 59 -10.59 -3.98 -16.89
CA GLU A 59 -11.69 -3.73 -17.79
C GLU A 59 -11.31 -4.13 -19.21
N VAL A 60 -12.32 -4.45 -20.01
CA VAL A 60 -12.15 -4.85 -21.41
C VAL A 60 -12.60 -3.70 -22.31
N LEU A 61 -11.65 -3.08 -23.02
CA LEU A 61 -11.95 -2.02 -23.98
C LEU A 61 -12.45 -2.63 -25.30
N ARG A 62 -13.73 -2.42 -25.58
CA ARG A 62 -14.37 -2.83 -26.85
C ARG A 62 -14.32 -1.66 -27.84
N THR A 63 -13.33 -1.69 -28.73
CA THR A 63 -13.11 -0.64 -29.74
C THR A 63 -13.83 -0.90 -31.06
N GLY A 64 -14.63 -1.97 -31.15
CA GLY A 64 -15.28 -2.42 -32.39
C GLY A 64 -14.32 -3.03 -33.44
N LYS A 65 -13.02 -3.02 -33.19
CA LYS A 65 -12.01 -3.62 -34.07
C LYS A 65 -11.98 -5.14 -33.93
N ARG A 66 -11.71 -5.85 -35.04
CA ARG A 66 -11.55 -7.31 -35.06
C ARG A 66 -10.30 -7.73 -34.27
N GLY A 67 -10.44 -8.68 -33.34
CA GLY A 67 -9.33 -9.25 -32.55
C GLY A 67 -9.68 -9.43 -31.08
N ARG A 68 -8.70 -9.89 -30.28
CA ARG A 68 -8.85 -9.99 -28.82
C ARG A 68 -8.94 -8.56 -28.24
N PRO A 69 -10.03 -8.21 -27.55
CA PRO A 69 -10.14 -6.90 -26.92
C PRO A 69 -9.01 -6.62 -25.93
N THR A 70 -8.52 -5.37 -25.90
CA THR A 70 -7.47 -4.95 -24.98
C THR A 70 -8.00 -4.89 -23.55
N LYS A 71 -7.23 -5.43 -22.61
CA LYS A 71 -7.51 -5.31 -21.17
C LYS A 71 -6.73 -4.13 -20.61
N VAL A 72 -7.35 -3.33 -19.77
CA VAL A 72 -6.75 -2.16 -19.11
C VAL A 72 -7.13 -2.11 -17.64
N LEU A 73 -6.38 -1.38 -16.81
CA LEU A 73 -6.85 -1.01 -15.48
C LEU A 73 -8.10 -0.12 -15.58
N PRO A 74 -9.01 -0.16 -14.59
CA PRO A 74 -10.17 0.73 -14.53
C PRO A 74 -9.82 2.21 -14.65
N LYS A 75 -10.78 3.00 -15.14
CA LYS A 75 -10.65 4.46 -15.21
C LYS A 75 -10.37 5.05 -13.83
N GLY A 76 -9.30 5.83 -13.71
CA GLY A 76 -8.87 6.43 -12.43
C GLY A 76 -7.89 5.58 -11.64
N MET A 77 -7.66 4.31 -12.00
CA MET A 77 -6.64 3.48 -11.34
C MET A 77 -5.29 3.56 -12.07
N VAL A 78 -4.25 3.92 -11.33
CA VAL A 78 -2.88 4.04 -11.85
C VAL A 78 -1.92 3.23 -10.98
N VAL A 79 -1.08 2.41 -11.61
CA VAL A 79 -0.03 1.64 -10.93
C VAL A 79 1.35 2.04 -11.44
N ARG A 80 2.27 2.36 -10.52
CA ARG A 80 3.68 2.63 -10.84
C ARG A 80 4.58 1.69 -10.04
N LEU A 81 5.56 1.11 -10.72
CA LEU A 81 6.56 0.25 -10.10
C LEU A 81 7.89 0.97 -10.03
N LYS A 82 8.41 1.18 -8.82
CA LYS A 82 9.75 1.76 -8.60
C LYS A 82 10.80 0.66 -8.60
N ASN A 83 11.72 0.69 -9.55
CA ASN A 83 12.89 -0.19 -9.54
C ASN A 83 13.99 0.37 -8.64
N LYS A 84 14.36 -0.39 -7.61
CA LYS A 84 15.35 0.03 -6.60
C LYS A 84 16.83 -0.01 -7.03
N SER A 85 17.17 -0.18 -8.31
CA SER A 85 18.58 -0.17 -8.69
C SER A 85 18.86 0.32 -10.09
N SER A 86 20.03 0.97 -10.22
CA SER A 86 20.70 1.22 -11.49
C SER A 86 21.33 -0.05 -12.11
N LYS A 87 21.21 -1.19 -11.43
CA LYS A 87 21.88 -2.46 -11.76
C LYS A 87 20.96 -3.51 -12.37
N ARG A 88 19.64 -3.39 -12.19
CA ARG A 88 18.71 -4.34 -12.81
C ARG A 88 18.68 -4.09 -14.31
N ARG A 89 18.89 -5.17 -15.05
CA ARG A 89 18.90 -5.19 -16.50
C ARG A 89 17.99 -6.30 -16.98
N ASP A 90 17.35 -6.08 -18.11
CA ASP A 90 16.72 -7.12 -18.93
C ASP A 90 17.51 -7.30 -20.22
N SER A 91 16.96 -8.07 -21.16
CA SER A 91 17.54 -8.27 -22.50
C SER A 91 17.69 -6.95 -23.29
N GLU A 92 16.92 -5.93 -22.95
CA GLU A 92 16.91 -4.61 -23.62
C GLU A 92 17.85 -3.61 -22.92
N GLY A 93 18.49 -4.02 -21.83
CA GLY A 93 19.49 -3.23 -21.12
C GLY A 93 19.00 -2.78 -19.75
N LYS A 94 19.27 -1.53 -19.37
CA LYS A 94 19.00 -1.03 -18.03
C LYS A 94 17.51 -0.73 -17.85
N LEU A 95 16.90 -1.31 -16.82
CA LEU A 95 15.49 -1.06 -16.51
C LEU A 95 15.25 0.43 -16.22
N LYS A 96 14.06 0.91 -16.63
CA LYS A 96 13.58 2.24 -16.28
C LYS A 96 13.44 2.34 -14.76
N LYS A 97 13.73 3.53 -14.21
CA LYS A 97 13.63 3.80 -12.77
C LYS A 97 12.20 3.64 -12.28
N VAL A 98 11.25 4.12 -13.08
CA VAL A 98 9.81 3.96 -12.88
C VAL A 98 9.25 3.25 -14.10
N GLU A 99 8.47 2.19 -13.85
CA GLU A 99 7.77 1.44 -14.89
C GLU A 99 6.26 1.57 -14.72
N THR A 100 5.57 1.53 -15.87
CA THR A 100 4.11 1.35 -15.95
C THR A 100 3.86 -0.10 -16.33
N PRO A 101 3.68 -1.01 -15.34
CA PRO A 101 3.70 -2.45 -15.60
C PRO A 101 2.45 -2.98 -16.31
N LYS A 102 1.37 -2.19 -16.34
CA LYS A 102 0.06 -2.57 -16.86
C LYS A 102 -0.56 -1.42 -17.65
N PRO A 103 -1.32 -1.73 -18.73
CA PRO A 103 -1.99 -0.71 -19.51
C PRO A 103 -3.09 -0.03 -18.69
N GLU A 104 -3.20 1.29 -18.85
CA GLU A 104 -4.15 2.15 -18.14
C GLU A 104 -5.36 2.44 -19.03
N HIS A 105 -6.50 2.77 -18.41
CA HIS A 105 -7.66 3.26 -19.16
C HIS A 105 -7.31 4.56 -19.92
N PRO A 106 -7.72 4.72 -21.19
CA PRO A 106 -7.41 5.92 -21.98
C PRO A 106 -8.01 7.20 -21.39
N GLU A 107 -9.13 7.09 -20.68
CA GLU A 107 -9.80 8.22 -20.02
C GLU A 107 -9.22 8.57 -18.64
N THR A 108 -8.18 7.88 -18.16
CA THR A 108 -7.50 8.25 -16.92
C THR A 108 -6.63 9.48 -17.16
N THR A 109 -7.09 10.64 -16.71
CA THR A 109 -6.43 11.95 -16.87
C THR A 109 -5.37 12.20 -15.79
N GLU A 110 -5.64 11.80 -14.55
CA GLU A 110 -4.77 12.03 -13.41
C GLU A 110 -3.64 10.99 -13.35
N LYS A 111 -2.46 11.37 -13.82
CA LYS A 111 -1.26 10.52 -13.79
C LYS A 111 -0.18 11.16 -12.93
N PRO A 112 0.51 10.39 -12.07
CA PRO A 112 1.61 10.89 -11.28
C PRO A 112 2.80 11.23 -12.17
N GLU A 113 3.48 12.34 -11.85
CA GLU A 113 4.77 12.64 -12.44
C GLU A 113 5.85 11.67 -11.92
N GLU A 114 6.87 11.40 -12.73
CA GLU A 114 7.93 10.45 -12.36
C GLU A 114 8.65 10.84 -11.06
N LYS A 115 8.77 12.15 -10.78
CA LYS A 115 9.40 12.69 -9.57
C LYS A 115 8.65 12.33 -8.28
N ASP A 116 7.33 12.19 -8.37
CA ASP A 116 6.44 11.89 -7.24
C ASP A 116 6.38 10.38 -6.94
N VAL A 117 6.80 9.54 -7.90
CA VAL A 117 6.85 8.09 -7.74
C VAL A 117 8.08 7.69 -6.93
N HIS A 118 7.93 7.71 -5.60
CA HIS A 118 8.95 7.23 -4.69
C HIS A 118 8.41 6.40 -3.50
N ALA A 119 9.19 5.40 -3.12
CA ALA A 119 8.94 4.53 -1.96
C ALA A 119 9.59 5.03 -0.66
N ASN A 120 10.22 6.21 -0.66
CA ASN A 120 11.06 6.67 0.46
C ASN A 120 10.32 6.70 1.80
N HIS A 121 9.05 7.14 1.80
CA HIS A 121 8.21 7.16 3.01
C HIS A 121 7.93 5.76 3.54
N VAL A 122 7.56 4.82 2.67
CA VAL A 122 7.31 3.43 3.06
C VAL A 122 8.60 2.76 3.56
N GLU A 123 9.75 3.08 2.96
CA GLU A 123 11.06 2.59 3.39
C GLU A 123 11.46 3.13 4.77
N ALA A 124 11.27 4.43 5.01
CA ALA A 124 11.49 5.07 6.31
C ALA A 124 10.54 4.51 7.37
N PHE A 125 9.26 4.35 7.02
CA PHE A 125 8.23 3.74 7.86
C PHE A 125 8.58 2.31 8.25
N ASN A 126 8.95 1.46 7.27
CA ASN A 126 9.41 0.10 7.51
C ASN A 126 10.66 0.06 8.41
N SER A 127 11.53 1.06 8.31
CA SER A 127 12.69 1.18 9.20
C SER A 127 12.29 1.57 10.62
N ALA A 128 11.31 2.46 10.79
CA ALA A 128 10.75 2.82 12.09
C ALA A 128 10.05 1.61 12.75
N ILE A 129 9.22 0.86 12.01
CA ILE A 129 8.59 -0.38 12.50
C ILE A 129 9.64 -1.32 13.09
N ARG A 130 10.76 -1.57 12.39
CA ARG A 130 11.81 -2.49 12.87
C ARG A 130 12.58 -1.98 14.08
N ARG A 131 12.56 -0.67 14.33
CA ARG A 131 13.16 -0.06 15.53
C ARG A 131 12.20 -0.17 16.73
N TYR A 132 10.92 0.09 16.52
CA TYR A 132 9.88 0.00 17.55
C TYR A 132 9.56 -1.44 17.94
N LEU A 133 9.44 -2.33 16.96
CA LEU A 133 8.99 -3.70 17.16
C LEU A 133 10.18 -4.65 17.08
N SER A 134 10.65 -5.12 18.24
CA SER A 134 11.78 -6.06 18.35
C SER A 134 11.57 -7.33 17.51
N ALA A 135 10.32 -7.82 17.42
CA ALA A 135 9.97 -9.00 16.63
C ALA A 135 10.28 -8.85 15.12
N PHE A 136 10.24 -7.63 14.60
CA PHE A 136 10.56 -7.31 13.20
C PHE A 136 12.02 -6.89 12.98
N ARG A 137 12.84 -6.84 14.06
CA ARG A 137 14.26 -6.54 13.95
C ARG A 137 14.96 -7.63 13.13
N ARG A 138 15.85 -7.18 12.22
CA ARG A 138 16.60 -8.05 11.33
C ARG A 138 17.69 -8.79 12.11
N ARG A 139 17.91 -10.08 11.82
CA ARG A 139 18.97 -10.91 12.42
C ARG A 139 18.92 -11.02 13.95
N THR A 140 17.76 -10.81 14.57
CA THR A 140 17.57 -11.01 16.01
C THR A 140 16.99 -12.40 16.25
N ASN A 141 17.67 -13.19 17.08
CA ASN A 141 17.23 -14.52 17.51
C ASN A 141 16.24 -14.38 18.68
N THR A 142 15.03 -13.90 18.39
CA THR A 142 13.94 -13.87 19.36
C THR A 142 13.19 -15.20 19.28
N TYR A 143 13.01 -15.86 20.42
CA TYR A 143 12.29 -17.14 20.50
C TYR A 143 10.83 -16.96 20.03
N ALA A 144 10.41 -17.83 19.10
CA ALA A 144 9.06 -17.95 18.53
C ALA A 144 8.48 -16.75 17.73
N LYS A 145 8.92 -16.60 16.47
CA LYS A 145 8.23 -15.77 15.47
C LYS A 145 7.08 -16.54 14.81
N SER A 146 5.92 -16.60 15.46
CA SER A 146 4.69 -17.09 14.80
C SER A 146 4.04 -15.97 13.98
N VAL A 147 3.38 -16.32 12.87
CA VAL A 147 2.66 -15.32 12.03
C VAL A 147 1.58 -14.61 12.85
N VAL A 148 0.84 -15.36 13.68
CA VAL A 148 -0.21 -14.82 14.56
C VAL A 148 0.37 -13.83 15.57
N GLY A 149 1.49 -14.16 16.20
CA GLY A 149 2.16 -13.27 17.15
C GLY A 149 2.68 -12.00 16.49
N LEU A 150 3.30 -12.13 15.31
CA LEU A 150 3.77 -10.98 14.53
C LEU A 150 2.61 -10.07 14.11
N GLN A 151 1.49 -10.65 13.68
CA GLN A 151 0.31 -9.88 13.28
C GLN A 151 -0.27 -9.11 14.47
N ARG A 152 -0.41 -9.75 15.64
CA ARG A 152 -0.91 -9.09 16.86
C ARG A 152 -0.11 -7.85 17.23
N VAL A 153 1.22 -7.91 17.12
CA VAL A 153 2.07 -6.74 17.42
C VAL A 153 1.89 -5.64 16.35
N LEU A 154 1.70 -6.01 15.08
CA LEU A 154 1.37 -5.04 14.02
C LEU A 154 0.00 -4.41 14.22
N ASP A 155 -1.01 -5.16 14.67
CA ASP A 155 -2.35 -4.65 14.92
C ASP A 155 -2.33 -3.58 16.01
N ILE A 156 -1.63 -3.86 17.13
CA ILE A 156 -1.41 -2.86 18.19
C ILE A 156 -0.68 -1.63 17.65
N PHE A 157 0.39 -1.84 16.88
CA PHE A 157 1.13 -0.74 16.27
C PHE A 157 0.25 0.10 15.34
N TRP A 158 -0.59 -0.55 14.54
CA TRP A 158 -1.53 0.08 13.61
C TRP A 158 -2.52 0.96 14.36
N MET A 159 -3.11 0.45 15.44
CA MET A 159 -4.03 1.22 16.30
C MET A 159 -3.34 2.45 16.90
N VAL A 160 -2.17 2.25 17.51
CA VAL A 160 -1.42 3.34 18.17
C VAL A 160 -0.96 4.39 17.16
N HIS A 161 -0.44 3.97 16.00
CA HIS A 161 0.00 4.89 14.94
C HIS A 161 -1.17 5.70 14.39
N ASN A 162 -2.31 5.06 14.07
CA ASN A 162 -3.41 5.73 13.42
C ASN A 162 -4.24 6.61 14.36
N PHE A 163 -4.46 6.19 15.61
CA PHE A 163 -5.50 6.78 16.46
C PHE A 163 -4.99 7.48 17.72
N VAL A 164 -3.77 7.20 18.19
CA VAL A 164 -3.25 7.76 19.45
C VAL A 164 -2.12 8.73 19.22
N ARG A 165 -1.13 8.33 18.42
CA ARG A 165 0.13 9.05 18.32
C ARG A 165 0.09 10.13 17.25
N SER A 166 0.37 11.37 17.64
CA SER A 166 0.62 12.44 16.68
C SER A 166 1.84 12.15 15.79
N HIS A 167 1.67 12.27 14.48
CA HIS A 167 2.73 12.04 13.54
C HIS A 167 3.64 13.28 13.45
N PHE A 168 4.96 13.07 13.39
CA PHE A 168 5.95 14.15 13.49
C PHE A 168 5.78 15.25 12.41
N THR A 169 5.42 14.87 11.19
CA THR A 169 5.26 15.80 10.05
C THR A 169 3.93 16.56 10.09
N THR A 170 2.82 15.87 10.37
CA THR A 170 1.48 16.47 10.35
C THR A 170 1.13 17.17 11.65
N ARG A 171 1.87 16.86 12.74
CA ARG A 171 1.62 17.29 14.13
C ARG A 171 0.29 16.82 14.71
N GLU A 172 -0.56 16.23 13.88
CA GLU A 172 -1.82 15.61 14.22
C GLU A 172 -1.73 14.08 14.19
N VAL A 173 -2.69 13.44 14.84
CA VAL A 173 -2.93 12.00 14.75
C VAL A 173 -3.40 11.67 13.33
N PRO A 174 -2.90 10.59 12.69
CA PRO A 174 -3.26 10.27 11.31
C PRO A 174 -4.77 10.16 11.04
N ALA A 175 -5.55 9.60 11.97
CA ALA A 175 -7.00 9.53 11.86
C ALA A 175 -7.67 10.92 11.92
N VAL A 176 -7.11 11.86 12.69
CA VAL A 176 -7.58 13.26 12.75
C VAL A 176 -7.25 13.98 11.45
N ALA A 177 -6.01 13.86 10.98
CA ALA A 177 -5.58 14.47 9.73
C ALA A 177 -6.32 13.92 8.50
N LEU A 178 -6.89 12.71 8.60
CA LEU A 178 -7.75 12.12 7.58
C LEU A 178 -9.23 12.52 7.73
N GLY A 179 -9.63 13.10 8.87
CA GLY A 179 -11.02 13.48 9.17
C GLY A 179 -11.91 12.32 9.64
N ILE A 180 -11.33 11.20 10.10
CA ILE A 180 -12.10 10.07 10.65
C ILE A 180 -12.61 10.39 12.06
N ILE A 181 -11.80 11.08 12.86
CA ILE A 181 -12.12 11.47 14.24
C ILE A 181 -11.71 12.93 14.46
N GLU A 182 -12.36 13.63 15.38
CA GLU A 182 -12.04 15.02 15.70
C GLU A 182 -10.80 15.16 16.58
N LYS A 183 -10.55 14.18 17.45
CA LYS A 183 -9.42 14.17 18.40
C LYS A 183 -8.84 12.77 18.53
N GLY A 184 -7.53 12.69 18.70
CA GLY A 184 -6.84 11.43 18.98
C GLY A 184 -7.33 10.76 20.25
N LEU A 185 -7.38 9.42 20.22
CA LEU A 185 -7.72 8.58 21.36
C LEU A 185 -6.60 8.59 22.40
N THR A 186 -6.96 8.44 23.67
CA THR A 186 -6.00 8.14 24.74
C THR A 186 -5.79 6.64 24.90
N TRP A 187 -4.86 6.25 25.77
CA TRP A 187 -4.66 4.84 26.11
C TRP A 187 -5.86 4.27 26.87
N GLU A 188 -6.48 5.07 27.73
CA GLU A 188 -7.69 4.71 28.48
C GLU A 188 -8.83 4.41 27.50
N ASP A 189 -9.05 5.27 26.51
CA ASP A 189 -10.06 5.06 25.47
C ASP A 189 -9.84 3.72 24.77
N LEU A 190 -8.60 3.44 24.35
CA LEU A 190 -8.25 2.18 23.68
C LEU A 190 -8.55 0.94 24.52
N LEU A 191 -8.24 0.98 25.81
CA LEU A 191 -8.49 -0.15 26.73
C LEU A 191 -9.97 -0.31 27.07
N GLN A 192 -10.77 0.73 26.89
CA GLN A 192 -12.21 0.72 27.12
C GLN A 192 -13.02 0.37 25.86
N ILE A 193 -12.39 0.24 24.69
CA ILE A 193 -13.08 -0.21 23.47
C ILE A 193 -13.72 -1.57 23.72
N ARG A 194 -15.05 -1.61 23.67
CA ARG A 194 -15.83 -2.85 23.71
C ARG A 194 -16.25 -3.18 22.28
N LEU A 195 -16.00 -4.42 21.88
CA LEU A 195 -16.63 -4.96 20.68
C LEU A 195 -18.12 -5.11 20.99
N ILE A 196 -18.96 -4.39 20.24
CA ILE A 196 -20.39 -4.67 20.22
C ILE A 196 -20.53 -5.95 19.41
N SER A 197 -20.64 -7.07 20.11
CA SER A 197 -20.88 -8.40 19.55
C SER A 197 -22.33 -8.61 19.20
#